data_AF-A0A535VXK2-F1
#
_entry.id   AF-A0A535VXK2-F1
#
_cell.length_a   1.000
_cell.length_b   1.000
_cell.length_c   1.000
_cell.angle_alpha   90.00
_cell.angle_beta   90.00
_cell.angle_gamma   90.00
#
_symmetry.space_group_name_H-M   'P 1'
#
loop_
_entity.id
_entity.type
_entity.pdbx_description
1 polymer ?
#
loop_
_entity_poly.entity_id
_entity_poly.type
_entity_poly.pdbx_seq_one_letter_code
_entity_poly.pdbx_strand_id
1 'polypeptide(L)' 'MGERIGITPKSWTMELHHGVLHLGKRWYVVSAEISSDGRAEGVRLDGPYSDRERAEARALQMRTDSD' A
#
# COMPACT_ATOMS: atom_id res chain seq x y z
N MET A 1 21.97 -10.33 -32.44
CA MET A 1 21.44 -10.94 -31.20
C MET A 1 21.40 -9.83 -30.17
N GLY A 2 20.22 -9.22 -29.97
CA GLY A 2 20.08 -8.05 -29.10
C GLY A 2 20.13 -8.46 -27.64
N GLU A 3 21.11 -7.97 -26.91
CA GLU A 3 21.22 -8.11 -25.47
C GLU A 3 19.98 -7.46 -24.85
N ARG A 4 19.06 -8.29 -24.33
CA ARG A 4 17.96 -7.80 -23.49
C ARG A 4 18.58 -7.30 -22.20
N ILE A 5 18.97 -6.02 -22.17
CA ILE A 5 19.26 -5.32 -20.92
C ILE A 5 17.92 -5.20 -20.20
N GLY A 6 17.61 -6.19 -19.38
CA GLY A 6 16.57 -6.08 -18.37
C GLY A 6 17.03 -5.04 -17.37
N ILE A 7 16.76 -3.76 -17.66
CA ILE A 7 16.79 -2.72 -16.66
C ILE A 7 15.56 -2.99 -15.79
N THR A 8 15.63 -3.95 -14.88
CA THR A 8 14.78 -3.89 -13.69
C THR A 8 15.33 -2.70 -12.91
N PRO A 9 14.65 -1.55 -12.87
CA PRO A 9 15.15 -0.43 -12.09
C PRO A 9 15.26 -0.91 -10.64
N LYS A 10 16.35 -0.57 -9.95
CA LYS A 10 16.49 -0.83 -8.50
C LYS A 10 15.31 -0.29 -7.68
N SER A 11 14.47 0.56 -8.28
CA SER A 11 13.26 1.15 -7.72
C SER A 11 12.05 0.20 -7.62
N TRP A 12 12.11 -1.04 -8.13
CA TRP A 12 11.00 -2.00 -8.01
C TRP A 12 10.99 -2.79 -6.68
N THR A 13 11.67 -2.29 -5.67
CA THR A 13 11.62 -2.83 -4.29
C THR A 13 10.83 -1.90 -3.36
N MET A 14 9.91 -1.10 -3.88
CA MET A 14 9.04 -0.31 -3.01
C MET A 14 8.00 -1.26 -2.41
N GLU A 15 8.19 -1.60 -1.14
CA GLU A 15 7.22 -2.40 -0.39
C GLU A 15 5.88 -1.65 -0.35
N LEU A 16 4.79 -2.36 -0.65
CA LEU A 16 3.45 -1.83 -0.52
C LEU A 16 3.07 -1.82 0.96
N HIS A 17 2.85 -0.63 1.50
CA HIS A 17 2.49 -0.43 2.89
C HIS A 17 0.99 -0.27 3.04
N HIS A 18 0.41 -0.95 4.05
CA HIS A 18 -1.00 -0.83 4.40
C HIS A 18 -1.16 -0.32 5.83
N GLY A 19 -2.02 0.67 6.02
CA GLY A 19 -2.34 1.26 7.33
C GLY A 19 -3.81 1.62 7.43
N VAL A 20 -4.22 2.11 8.60
CA VAL A 20 -5.59 2.56 8.84
C VAL A 20 -5.62 4.06 9.10
N LEU A 21 -6.55 4.75 8.44
CA LEU A 21 -6.76 6.19 8.54
C LEU A 21 -8.19 6.48 8.97
N HIS A 22 -8.35 7.36 9.96
CA HIS A 22 -9.65 7.87 10.37
C HIS A 22 -9.91 9.22 9.70
N LEU A 23 -10.93 9.30 8.83
CA LEU A 23 -11.34 10.54 8.18
C LEU A 23 -12.77 10.89 8.59
N GLY A 24 -12.90 11.96 9.36
CA GLY A 24 -14.18 12.44 9.89
C GLY A 24 -14.79 11.44 10.88
N LYS A 25 -15.81 10.68 10.42
CA LYS A 25 -16.53 9.67 11.22
C LYS A 25 -16.35 8.24 10.68
N ARG A 26 -15.40 8.05 9.75
CA ARG A 26 -15.26 6.79 9.00
C ARG A 26 -13.81 6.36 9.00
N TRP A 27 -13.62 5.04 8.99
CA TRP A 27 -12.32 4.40 8.93
C TRP A 27 -12.02 3.94 7.51
N TYR A 28 -10.77 4.02 7.08
CA TYR A 28 -10.30 3.61 5.76
C TYR A 28 -8.99 2.84 5.93
N VAL A 29 -8.74 1.90 5.03
CA VAL A 29 -7.41 1.33 4.85
C VAL A 29 -6.69 2.18 3.81
N VAL A 30 -5.52 2.71 4.15
CA VAL A 30 -4.62 3.38 3.22
C VAL A 30 -3.57 2.39 2.74
N SER A 31 -3.35 2.33 1.43
CA SER A 31 -2.28 1.55 0.83
C SER A 31 -1.39 2.46 -0.01
N ALA A 32 -0.07 2.38 0.13
CA ALA A 32 0.86 3.21 -0.62
C ALA A 32 2.22 2.54 -0.79
N GLU A 33 2.88 2.81 -1.90
CA GLU A 33 4.29 2.49 -2.09
C GLU A 33 5.11 3.62 -1.48
N ILE A 34 6.12 3.29 -0.66
CA ILE A 34 7.00 4.32 -0.08
C ILE A 34 8.28 4.37 -0.90
N SER A 35 8.50 5.52 -1.54
CA SER A 35 9.70 5.76 -2.34
C SER A 35 10.95 5.89 -1.47
N SER A 36 12.12 5.73 -2.10
CA SER A 36 13.41 5.85 -1.42
C SER A 36 13.67 7.24 -0.81
N ASP A 37 13.00 8.27 -1.32
CA ASP A 37 13.02 9.65 -0.81
C ASP A 37 11.93 9.90 0.26
N GLY A 38 11.21 8.85 0.69
CA GLY A 38 10.21 8.91 1.75
C GLY A 38 8.86 9.46 1.31
N ARG A 39 8.55 9.47 0.01
CA ARG A 39 7.25 9.90 -0.50
C ARG A 39 6.32 8.72 -0.65
N ALA A 40 5.04 8.93 -0.30
CA ALA A 40 4.00 7.98 -0.58
C ALA A 40 3.52 8.16 -2.02
N GLU A 41 3.70 7.11 -2.83
CA GLU A 41 3.24 7.04 -4.21
C GLU A 41 2.10 6.02 -4.33
N GLY A 42 1.26 6.18 -5.35
CA GLY A 42 0.18 5.22 -5.62
C GLY A 42 -0.86 5.09 -4.50
N VAL A 43 -1.07 6.15 -3.71
CA VAL A 43 -1.96 6.13 -2.53
C VAL A 43 -3.39 5.71 -2.91
N ARG A 44 -3.87 4.64 -2.28
CA ARG A 44 -5.25 4.13 -2.40
C ARG A 44 -5.94 4.14 -1.06
N LEU A 45 -7.24 4.41 -1.07
CA LEU A 45 -8.11 4.32 0.09
C LEU A 45 -9.16 3.24 -0.17
N ASP A 46 -9.25 2.28 0.74
CA ASP A 46 -10.26 1.23 0.75
C ASP A 46 -11.20 1.42 1.95
N GLY A 47 -12.51 1.23 1.74
CA GLY A 47 -13.56 1.56 2.71
C GLY A 47 -14.69 2.40 2.09
N PRO A 48 -15.52 3.07 2.92
CA PRO A 48 -15.39 3.27 4.36
C PRO A 48 -15.78 2.05 5.21
N TYR A 49 -15.10 1.90 6.35
CA TYR A 49 -15.39 0.95 7.43
C TYR A 49 -16.19 1.62 8.55
N SER A 50 -17.04 0.82 9.21
CA SER A 50 -17.88 1.23 10.34
C SER A 50 -17.09 1.53 11.60
N ASP A 51 -15.96 0.85 11.79
CA ASP A 51 -15.16 0.83 13.00
C ASP A 51 -13.70 0.51 12.66
N ARG A 52 -12.80 0.80 13.62
CA ARG A 52 -11.36 0.63 13.43
C ARG A 52 -10.97 -0.84 13.25
N GLU A 53 -11.56 -1.72 14.04
CA GLU A 53 -11.20 -3.15 14.07
C GLU A 53 -11.44 -3.81 12.70
N ARG A 54 -12.53 -3.46 12.02
CA ARG A 54 -12.79 -3.94 10.65
C ARG A 54 -11.79 -3.39 9.64
N ALA A 55 -11.39 -2.14 9.76
CA ALA A 55 -10.35 -1.56 8.89
C ALA A 55 -8.98 -2.23 9.15
N GLU A 56 -8.62 -2.47 10.41
CA GLU A 56 -7.37 -3.15 10.81
C GLU A 56 -7.35 -4.61 10.31
N ALA A 57 -8.45 -5.34 10.46
CA ALA A 57 -8.58 -6.69 9.93
C ALA A 57 -8.42 -6.74 8.41
N ARG A 58 -8.95 -5.74 7.69
CA ARG A 58 -8.74 -5.64 6.24
C ARG A 58 -7.29 -5.31 5.90
N ALA A 59 -6.68 -4.34 6.58
CA ALA A 59 -5.28 -3.99 6.34
C ALA A 59 -4.35 -5.19 6.55
N LEU A 60 -4.64 -6.03 7.56
CA LEU A 60 -3.90 -7.27 7.79
C LEU A 60 -4.07 -8.27 6.64
N GLN A 61 -5.29 -8.49 6.16
CA GLN A 61 -5.54 -9.37 5.00
C GLN A 61 -4.79 -8.90 3.76
N MET A 62 -4.77 -7.59 3.49
CA MET A 62 -4.09 -7.03 2.30
C MET A 62 -2.57 -7.18 2.37
N ARG A 63 -1.99 -7.15 3.58
CA ARG A 63 -0.56 -7.44 3.77
C ARG A 63 -0.21 -8.90 3.49
N THR A 64 -1.09 -9.83 3.87
CA THR A 64 -0.87 -11.27 3.62
C THR A 64 -1.09 -11.66 2.15
N ASP A 65 -1.95 -10.97 1.43
CA ASP A 65 -2.18 -11.20 -0.01
C ASP A 65 -1.03 -10.64 -0.89
N SER A 66 -0.22 -9.73 -0.33
CA SER A 66 0.89 -9.09 -1.04
C SER A 66 2.24 -9.80 -0.84
N ASP A 67 2.29 -10.89 -0.08
CA ASP A 67 3.49 -11.73 0.18
C ASP A 67 3.60 -12.91 -0.79
#